data_AF-A0AAF0F5E3-F1
#
_entry.id   AF-A0AAF0F5E3-F1
#
_cell.length_a   1.000
_cell.length_b   1.000
_cell.length_c   1.000
_cell.angle_alpha   90.00
_cell.angle_beta   90.00
_cell.angle_gamma   90.00
#
_symmetry.space_group_name_H-M   'P 1'
#
loop_
_entity.id
_entity.type
_entity.pdbx_description
1 polymer ?
#
loop_
_entity_poly.entity_id
_entity_poly.type
_entity_poly.pdbx_seq_one_letter_code
_entity_poly.pdbx_strand_id
1 'polypeptide(L)'
;MRLTTALSYTGITLGVAAVGYAVYFDYRRRNDPQFRKLLRKQSKQSTKAAKREQKAAQKEEALLIEKAVKDASTPGVLPSGVQEKEAFFMEQVAAGEALFAQGPAYNVPAAIAFFRALKVYPAPVELVMIYQKAVPKEVFEILMQLITKDAALNGSSAGGNLDEVDDEVPGKEKKETTEEAKSEAKPEEAKEETKPEAPKDEAAKPSA
;
A
#
# COMPACT_ATOMS: atom_id res chain seq x y z
N MET A 1 -45.87 -35.85 39.91
CA MET A 1 -44.91 -36.32 38.88
C MET A 1 -45.42 -36.22 37.44
N ARG A 2 -46.73 -36.42 37.14
CA ARG A 2 -47.24 -36.38 35.75
C ARG A 2 -47.32 -34.98 35.10
N LEU A 3 -47.45 -33.92 35.90
CA LEU A 3 -47.56 -32.54 35.40
C LEU A 3 -46.20 -31.95 35.00
N THR A 4 -45.14 -32.25 35.75
CA THR A 4 -43.77 -31.82 35.43
C THR A 4 -43.26 -32.48 34.15
N THR A 5 -43.59 -33.76 33.94
CA THR A 5 -43.30 -34.44 32.68
C THR A 5 -44.09 -33.85 31.51
N ALA A 6 -45.37 -33.52 31.69
CA ALA A 6 -46.19 -32.90 30.65
C ALA A 6 -45.65 -31.53 30.22
N LEU A 7 -45.23 -30.68 31.16
CA LEU A 7 -44.61 -29.38 30.86
C LEU A 7 -43.26 -29.50 30.14
N SER A 8 -42.43 -30.48 30.50
CA SER A 8 -41.15 -30.69 29.79
C SER A 8 -41.35 -31.13 28.34
N TYR A 9 -42.34 -31.98 28.07
CA TYR A 9 -42.62 -32.44 26.72
C TYR A 9 -43.16 -31.32 25.83
N THR A 10 -44.02 -30.44 26.34
CA THR A 10 -44.55 -29.30 25.57
C THR A 10 -43.47 -28.25 25.28
N GLY A 11 -42.56 -28.00 26.22
CA GLY A 11 -41.42 -27.11 26.00
C GLY A 11 -40.49 -27.61 24.89
N ILE A 12 -40.18 -28.92 24.89
CA ILE A 12 -39.33 -29.55 23.87
C ILE A 12 -40.00 -29.50 22.49
N THR A 13 -41.29 -29.81 22.38
CA THR A 13 -41.99 -29.82 21.09
C THR A 13 -42.11 -28.41 20.49
N LEU A 14 -42.39 -27.39 21.31
CA LEU A 14 -42.40 -26.00 20.87
C LEU A 14 -41.01 -25.52 20.44
N GLY A 15 -39.96 -25.91 21.18
CA GLY A 15 -38.59 -25.61 20.82
C GLY A 15 -38.19 -26.19 19.45
N VAL A 16 -38.50 -27.47 19.22
CA VAL A 16 -38.22 -28.14 17.94
C VAL A 16 -39.04 -27.53 16.79
N ALA A 17 -40.31 -27.20 17.02
CA ALA A 17 -41.15 -26.55 16.01
C ALA A 17 -40.62 -25.16 15.63
N ALA A 18 -40.17 -24.36 16.62
CA ALA A 18 -39.61 -23.04 16.38
C ALA A 18 -38.29 -23.10 15.59
N VAL A 19 -37.38 -24.02 15.97
CA VAL A 19 -36.12 -24.24 15.25
C VAL A 19 -36.39 -24.75 13.84
N GLY A 20 -37.29 -25.72 13.69
CA GLY A 20 -37.70 -26.25 12.38
C GLY A 20 -38.27 -25.16 11.47
N TYR A 21 -39.11 -24.28 12.00
CA TYR A 21 -39.64 -23.14 11.25
C TYR A 21 -38.57 -22.13 10.89
N ALA A 22 -37.63 -21.82 11.79
CA ALA A 22 -36.51 -20.92 11.49
C ALA A 22 -35.63 -21.46 10.36
N VAL A 23 -35.31 -22.77 10.38
CA VAL A 23 -34.56 -23.45 9.31
C VAL A 23 -35.34 -23.43 7.99
N TYR A 24 -36.62 -23.78 8.00
CA TYR A 24 -37.47 -23.74 6.81
C TYR A 24 -37.59 -22.32 6.23
N PHE A 25 -37.77 -21.32 7.10
CA PHE A 25 -37.89 -19.94 6.69
C PHE A 25 -36.58 -19.42 6.06
N ASP A 26 -35.42 -19.73 6.64
CA ASP A 26 -34.13 -19.38 6.06
C ASP A 26 -33.89 -20.09 4.72
N TYR A 27 -34.27 -21.37 4.60
CA TYR A 27 -34.23 -22.11 3.33
C TYR A 27 -35.12 -21.49 2.26
N ARG A 28 -36.38 -21.16 2.60
CA ARG A 28 -37.33 -20.52 1.67
C ARG A 28 -36.84 -19.15 1.22
N ARG A 29 -36.29 -18.35 2.13
CA ARG A 29 -35.73 -17.03 1.82
C ARG A 29 -34.50 -17.12 0.91
N ARG A 30 -33.59 -18.08 1.13
CA ARG A 30 -32.37 -18.24 0.32
C ARG A 30 -32.63 -18.80 -1.08
N ASN A 31 -33.72 -19.55 -1.26
CA ASN A 31 -34.11 -20.11 -2.55
C ASN A 31 -34.99 -19.20 -3.41
N ASP A 32 -35.39 -18.02 -2.90
CA ASP A 32 -36.11 -17.03 -3.69
C ASP A 32 -35.20 -16.42 -4.79
N PRO A 33 -35.56 -16.51 -6.08
CA PRO A 33 -34.79 -15.91 -7.17
C PRO A 33 -34.67 -14.38 -7.06
N GLN A 34 -35.66 -13.68 -6.48
CA GLN A 34 -35.59 -12.22 -6.29
C GLN A 34 -34.55 -11.85 -5.24
N PHE A 35 -34.47 -12.60 -4.13
CA PHE A 35 -33.47 -12.37 -3.09
C PHE A 35 -32.03 -12.53 -3.61
N ARG A 36 -31.78 -13.57 -4.42
CA ARG A 36 -30.46 -13.78 -5.06
C ARG A 36 -30.10 -12.66 -6.04
N LYS A 37 -31.08 -12.15 -6.81
CA LYS A 37 -30.88 -11.00 -7.70
C LYS A 37 -30.51 -9.75 -6.90
N LEU A 38 -31.19 -9.49 -5.78
CA LEU A 38 -30.91 -8.35 -4.91
C LEU A 38 -29.50 -8.41 -4.31
N LEU A 39 -29.09 -9.57 -3.78
CA LEU A 39 -27.73 -9.76 -3.26
C LEU A 39 -26.65 -9.53 -4.32
N ARG A 40 -26.84 -10.06 -5.53
CA ARG A 40 -25.93 -9.79 -6.67
C ARG A 40 -25.88 -8.31 -7.01
N LYS A 41 -27.02 -7.61 -6.97
CA LYS A 41 -27.08 -6.16 -7.23
C LYS A 41 -26.33 -5.38 -6.15
N GLN A 42 -26.54 -5.71 -4.87
CA GLN A 42 -25.86 -5.06 -3.75
C GLN A 42 -24.34 -5.31 -3.75
N SER A 43 -23.89 -6.55 -3.99
CA SER A 43 -22.47 -6.87 -4.14
C SER A 43 -21.83 -6.14 -5.33
N LYS A 44 -22.53 -6.05 -6.47
CA LYS A 44 -22.06 -5.24 -7.61
C LYS A 44 -22.05 -3.74 -7.29
N GLN A 45 -22.97 -3.26 -6.47
CA GLN A 45 -23.00 -1.86 -6.06
C GLN A 45 -21.86 -1.53 -5.08
N SER A 46 -21.58 -2.37 -4.08
CA SER A 46 -20.48 -2.15 -3.13
C SER A 46 -19.12 -2.19 -3.82
N THR A 47 -18.89 -3.16 -4.70
CA THR A 47 -17.65 -3.25 -5.50
C THR A 47 -17.49 -2.06 -6.45
N LYS A 48 -18.57 -1.60 -7.09
CA LYS A 48 -18.56 -0.38 -7.91
C LYS A 48 -18.32 0.88 -7.08
N ALA A 49 -18.90 0.96 -5.89
CA ALA A 49 -18.72 2.08 -4.97
C ALA A 49 -17.24 2.15 -4.51
N ALA A 50 -16.68 1.04 -4.03
CA ALA A 50 -15.27 0.95 -3.64
C ALA A 50 -14.33 1.31 -4.80
N LYS A 51 -14.59 0.81 -6.01
CA LYS A 51 -13.81 1.17 -7.20
C LYS A 51 -13.96 2.65 -7.58
N ARG A 52 -15.14 3.24 -7.37
CA ARG A 52 -15.38 4.66 -7.64
C ARG A 52 -14.64 5.54 -6.62
N GLU A 53 -14.63 5.13 -5.36
CA GLU A 53 -13.92 5.82 -4.27
C GLU A 53 -12.40 5.77 -4.49
N GLN A 54 -11.83 4.60 -4.79
CA GLN A 54 -10.41 4.48 -5.16
C GLN A 54 -10.04 5.35 -6.36
N LYS A 55 -10.87 5.38 -7.40
CA LYS A 55 -10.65 6.25 -8.56
C LYS A 55 -10.80 7.73 -8.22
N ALA A 56 -11.64 8.09 -7.26
CA ALA A 56 -11.79 9.47 -6.82
C ALA A 56 -10.55 9.91 -6.04
N ALA A 57 -10.07 9.09 -5.11
CA ALA A 57 -8.83 9.32 -4.37
C ALA A 57 -7.63 9.46 -5.32
N GLN A 58 -7.45 8.54 -6.27
CA GLN A 58 -6.37 8.63 -7.26
C GLN A 58 -6.44 9.90 -8.11
N LYS A 59 -7.65 10.36 -8.46
CA LYS A 59 -7.82 11.61 -9.20
C LYS A 59 -7.47 12.82 -8.34
N GLU A 60 -7.86 12.81 -7.08
CA GLU A 60 -7.54 13.87 -6.14
C GLU A 60 -6.02 13.97 -5.94
N GLU A 61 -5.35 12.84 -5.69
CA GLU A 61 -3.89 12.77 -5.61
C GLU A 61 -3.22 13.28 -6.89
N ALA A 62 -3.70 12.85 -8.06
CA ALA A 62 -3.17 13.32 -9.34
C ALA A 62 -3.34 14.83 -9.53
N LEU A 63 -4.47 15.40 -9.11
CA LEU A 63 -4.73 16.83 -9.16
C LEU A 63 -3.83 17.61 -8.19
N LEU A 64 -3.58 17.08 -6.98
CA LEU A 64 -2.65 17.67 -6.02
C LEU A 64 -1.23 17.70 -6.58
N ILE A 65 -0.79 16.59 -7.16
CA ILE A 65 0.51 16.48 -7.82
C ILE A 65 0.62 17.48 -8.98
N GLU A 66 -0.38 17.55 -9.85
CA GLU A 66 -0.37 18.46 -11.00
C GLU A 66 -0.31 19.94 -10.55
N LYS A 67 -1.10 20.31 -9.53
CA LYS A 67 -1.05 21.66 -8.95
C LYS A 67 0.32 21.96 -8.38
N ALA A 68 0.88 21.06 -7.58
CA ALA A 68 2.18 21.25 -6.96
C ALA A 68 3.32 21.48 -7.98
N VAL A 69 3.31 20.73 -9.10
CA VAL A 69 4.29 20.92 -10.18
C VAL A 69 4.12 22.27 -10.85
N LYS A 70 2.88 22.68 -11.14
CA LYS A 70 2.60 24.00 -11.72
C LYS A 70 3.02 25.14 -10.79
N ASP A 71 2.71 25.04 -9.51
CA ASP A 71 3.05 26.06 -8.52
C ASP A 71 4.58 26.21 -8.39
N ALA A 72 5.31 25.10 -8.33
CA ALA A 72 6.78 25.11 -8.24
C ALA A 72 7.48 25.55 -9.53
N SER A 73 6.80 25.44 -10.69
CA SER A 73 7.31 25.93 -11.98
C SER A 73 6.98 27.41 -12.23
N THR A 74 5.99 27.96 -11.50
CA THR A 74 5.57 29.35 -11.69
C THR A 74 6.67 30.31 -11.23
N PRO A 75 7.19 31.19 -12.11
CA PRO A 75 8.25 32.13 -11.75
C PRO A 75 7.76 33.12 -10.69
N GLY A 76 8.52 33.25 -9.61
CA GLY A 76 8.21 34.15 -8.49
C GLY A 76 7.57 33.48 -7.26
N VAL A 77 7.22 32.19 -7.32
CA VAL A 77 6.72 31.44 -6.15
C VAL A 77 7.86 30.98 -5.23
N LEU A 78 9.00 30.62 -5.82
CA LEU A 78 10.18 30.20 -5.08
C LEU A 78 11.05 31.41 -4.72
N PRO A 79 11.66 31.42 -3.52
CA PRO A 79 12.56 32.48 -3.11
C PRO A 79 13.75 32.62 -4.07
N SER A 80 14.17 33.87 -4.28
CA SER A 80 15.24 34.18 -5.25
C SER A 80 16.59 34.38 -4.56
N GLY A 81 16.60 34.92 -3.34
CA GLY A 81 17.80 35.15 -2.54
C GLY A 81 18.41 33.84 -2.00
N VAL A 82 19.74 33.78 -1.88
CA VAL A 82 20.46 32.59 -1.39
C VAL A 82 20.00 32.23 0.03
N GLN A 83 19.96 33.21 0.92
CA GLN A 83 19.56 33.01 2.32
C GLN A 83 18.08 32.58 2.45
N GLU A 84 17.20 33.14 1.61
CA GLU A 84 15.78 32.77 1.57
C GLU A 84 15.58 31.34 1.02
N LYS A 85 16.37 30.94 0.01
CA LYS A 85 16.36 29.58 -0.52
C LYS A 85 16.81 28.55 0.51
N GLU A 86 17.85 28.85 1.28
CA GLU A 86 18.31 27.98 2.37
C GLU A 86 17.22 27.82 3.45
N ALA A 87 16.59 28.92 3.88
CA ALA A 87 15.51 28.88 4.85
C ALA A 87 14.31 28.07 4.33
N PHE A 88 13.89 28.31 3.10
CA PHE A 88 12.79 27.58 2.46
C PHE A 88 13.12 26.09 2.28
N PHE A 89 14.36 25.77 1.88
CA PHE A 89 14.81 24.39 1.78
C PHE A 89 14.66 23.66 3.12
N MET A 90 15.18 24.24 4.20
CA MET A 90 15.09 23.65 5.54
C MET A 90 13.64 23.48 5.99
N GLU A 91 12.79 24.47 5.75
CA GLU A 91 11.36 24.40 6.06
C GLU A 91 10.66 23.27 5.29
N GLN A 92 10.92 23.15 3.98
CA GLN A 92 10.30 22.11 3.16
C GLN A 92 10.79 20.70 3.53
N VAL A 93 12.08 20.53 3.85
CA VAL A 93 12.61 19.24 4.32
C VAL A 93 11.98 18.85 5.65
N ALA A 94 11.96 19.75 6.63
CA ALA A 94 11.34 19.50 7.93
C ALA A 94 9.84 19.20 7.81
N ALA A 95 9.13 19.92 6.94
CA ALA A 95 7.73 19.65 6.65
C ALA A 95 7.53 18.28 5.99
N GLY A 96 8.36 17.92 5.02
CA GLY A 96 8.32 16.61 4.36
C GLY A 96 8.52 15.46 5.33
N GLU A 97 9.51 15.57 6.22
CA GLU A 97 9.80 14.60 7.29
C GLU A 97 8.64 14.47 8.27
N ALA A 98 8.09 15.60 8.73
CA ALA A 98 6.95 15.61 9.64
C ALA A 98 5.68 15.01 9.01
N LEU A 99 5.50 15.15 7.68
CA LEU A 99 4.33 14.64 6.97
C LEU A 99 4.39 13.12 6.80
N PHE A 100 5.47 12.55 6.28
CA PHE A 100 5.50 11.09 6.10
C PHE A 100 5.57 10.33 7.43
N ALA A 101 6.02 10.97 8.52
CA ALA A 101 5.93 10.41 9.86
C ALA A 101 4.48 10.19 10.35
N GLN A 102 3.50 10.89 9.76
CA GLN A 102 2.07 10.74 10.07
C GLN A 102 1.42 9.52 9.40
N GLY A 103 2.11 8.90 8.44
CA GLY A 103 1.69 7.67 7.79
C GLY A 103 1.20 7.85 6.33
N PRO A 104 0.65 6.77 5.73
CA PRO A 104 0.51 6.66 4.28
C PRO A 104 -0.35 7.73 3.59
N ALA A 105 -1.36 8.27 4.30
CA ALA A 105 -2.22 9.33 3.78
C ALA A 105 -1.46 10.63 3.48
N TYR A 106 -0.28 10.82 4.07
CA TYR A 106 0.54 12.02 3.93
C TYR A 106 1.76 11.82 3.01
N ASN A 107 1.86 10.66 2.33
CA ASN A 107 2.98 10.40 1.43
C ASN A 107 3.03 11.37 0.25
N VAL A 108 1.87 11.70 -0.34
CA VAL A 108 1.77 12.68 -1.43
C VAL A 108 2.19 14.09 -1.00
N PRO A 109 1.63 14.69 0.08
CA PRO A 109 2.07 16.00 0.52
C PRO A 109 3.53 16.02 1.00
N ALA A 110 4.06 14.94 1.58
CA ALA A 110 5.48 14.84 1.92
C ALA A 110 6.37 14.91 0.66
N ALA A 111 6.04 14.15 -0.38
CA ALA A 111 6.77 14.16 -1.65
C ALA A 111 6.73 15.55 -2.33
N ILE A 112 5.61 16.26 -2.22
CA ILE A 112 5.47 17.64 -2.72
C ILE A 112 6.44 18.58 -2.00
N ALA A 113 6.61 18.45 -0.68
CA ALA A 113 7.55 19.28 0.08
C ALA A 113 9.00 19.01 -0.36
N PHE A 114 9.40 17.74 -0.49
CA PHE A 114 10.74 17.38 -0.99
C PHE A 114 10.98 17.84 -2.43
N PHE A 115 9.97 17.79 -3.29
CA PHE A 115 10.05 18.30 -4.65
C PHE A 115 10.28 19.82 -4.68
N ARG A 116 9.61 20.59 -3.81
CA ARG A 116 9.85 22.03 -3.66
C ARG A 116 11.26 22.33 -3.16
N ALA A 117 11.74 21.56 -2.18
CA ALA A 117 13.13 21.65 -1.69
C ALA A 117 14.14 21.38 -2.82
N LEU A 118 13.87 20.40 -3.68
CA LEU A 118 14.71 20.06 -4.83
C LEU A 118 14.87 21.23 -5.82
N LYS A 119 13.81 22.01 -6.06
CA LYS A 119 13.82 23.13 -7.02
C LYS A 119 14.67 24.33 -6.57
N VAL A 120 14.94 24.46 -5.27
CA VAL A 120 15.79 25.54 -4.72
C VAL A 120 17.22 25.09 -4.43
N TYR A 121 17.51 23.79 -4.53
CA TYR A 121 18.80 23.22 -4.20
C TYR A 121 19.78 23.30 -5.40
N PRO A 122 21.05 23.70 -5.20
CA PRO A 122 22.00 23.90 -6.30
C PRO A 122 22.45 22.61 -7.00
N ALA A 123 22.44 21.46 -6.32
CA ALA A 123 22.89 20.17 -6.86
C ALA A 123 21.79 19.08 -6.75
N PRO A 124 20.71 19.16 -7.55
CA PRO A 124 19.51 18.33 -7.34
C PRO A 124 19.76 16.82 -7.44
N VAL A 125 20.72 16.37 -8.26
CA VAL A 125 21.06 14.95 -8.41
C VAL A 125 21.60 14.35 -7.11
N GLU A 126 22.46 15.08 -6.40
CA GLU A 126 23.01 14.64 -5.12
C GLU A 126 21.90 14.52 -4.06
N LEU A 127 21.01 15.52 -4.02
CA LEU A 127 19.90 15.53 -3.07
C LEU A 127 18.94 14.36 -3.28
N VAL A 128 18.66 13.99 -4.54
CA VAL A 128 17.85 12.80 -4.86
C VAL A 128 18.50 11.53 -4.30
N MET A 129 19.83 11.39 -4.37
CA MET A 129 20.55 10.24 -3.83
C MET A 129 20.49 10.16 -2.30
N ILE A 130 20.44 11.31 -1.62
CA ILE A 130 20.24 11.38 -0.17
C ILE A 130 18.81 10.95 0.17
N TYR A 131 17.81 11.48 -0.54
CA TYR A 131 16.40 11.10 -0.31
C TYR A 131 16.14 9.62 -0.56
N GLN A 132 16.79 8.99 -1.54
CA GLN A 132 16.68 7.56 -1.77
C GLN A 132 17.04 6.72 -0.53
N LYS A 133 17.93 7.23 0.32
CA LYS A 133 18.39 6.54 1.54
C LYS A 133 17.63 6.99 2.80
N ALA A 134 17.19 8.23 2.85
CA ALA A 134 16.62 8.84 4.07
C ALA A 134 15.08 8.79 4.13
N VAL A 135 14.40 8.71 2.98
CA VAL A 135 12.94 8.83 2.87
C VAL A 135 12.31 7.46 2.62
N PRO A 136 11.12 7.14 3.16
CA PRO A 136 10.40 5.91 2.84
C PRO A 136 10.18 5.72 1.34
N LYS A 137 10.23 4.46 0.89
CA LYS A 137 10.17 4.09 -0.53
C LYS A 137 8.93 4.65 -1.23
N GLU A 138 7.79 4.61 -0.57
CA GLU A 138 6.50 5.07 -1.09
C GLU A 138 6.50 6.57 -1.41
N VAL A 139 7.16 7.38 -0.57
CA VAL A 139 7.29 8.83 -0.78
C VAL A 139 8.30 9.12 -1.88
N PHE A 140 9.41 8.39 -1.91
CA PHE A 140 10.43 8.52 -2.94
C PHE A 140 9.90 8.18 -4.34
N GLU A 141 9.07 7.14 -4.48
CA GLU A 141 8.41 6.79 -5.74
C GLU A 141 7.51 7.93 -6.25
N ILE A 142 6.75 8.58 -5.36
CA ILE A 142 5.91 9.74 -5.71
C ILE A 142 6.77 10.96 -6.09
N LEU A 143 7.88 11.20 -5.38
CA LEU A 143 8.84 12.25 -5.73
C LEU A 143 9.38 12.06 -7.16
N MET A 144 9.69 10.82 -7.55
CA MET A 144 10.17 10.55 -8.91
C MET A 144 9.09 10.78 -9.97
N GLN A 145 7.82 10.49 -9.65
CA GLN A 145 6.70 10.85 -10.51
C GLN A 145 6.54 12.37 -10.66
N LEU A 146 6.75 13.14 -9.59
CA LEU A 146 6.75 14.61 -9.61
C LEU A 146 7.84 15.16 -10.54
N ILE A 147 9.08 14.66 -10.40
CA ILE A 147 10.22 15.05 -11.24
C ILE A 147 9.95 14.75 -12.73
N THR A 148 9.44 13.55 -13.03
CA THR A 148 9.12 13.15 -14.41
C THR A 148 8.03 14.05 -15.02
N LYS A 149 7.00 14.41 -14.24
CA LYS A 149 5.95 15.33 -14.66
C LYS A 149 6.46 16.76 -14.86
N ASP A 150 7.35 17.24 -13.98
CA ASP A 150 7.98 18.56 -14.11
C ASP A 150 8.83 18.63 -15.38
N ALA A 151 9.62 17.58 -15.66
CA ALA A 151 10.42 17.50 -16.87
C ALA A 151 9.54 17.51 -18.15
N ALA A 152 8.40 16.83 -18.12
CA ALA A 152 7.44 16.81 -19.23
C ALA A 152 6.75 18.17 -19.45
N LEU A 153 6.47 18.93 -18.38
CA LEU A 153 5.82 20.24 -18.45
C LEU A 153 6.78 21.37 -18.81
N ASN A 154 8.01 21.34 -18.30
CA ASN A 154 8.98 22.41 -18.44
C ASN A 154 9.96 22.21 -19.61
N GLY A 155 9.83 21.14 -20.38
CA GLY A 155 10.60 20.90 -21.60
C GLY A 155 12.11 21.06 -21.39
N SER A 156 12.74 20.05 -20.78
CA SER A 156 14.20 19.92 -20.67
C SER A 156 14.93 21.14 -20.07
N SER A 157 14.92 21.25 -18.75
CA SER A 157 15.85 22.16 -18.02
C SER A 157 16.47 21.56 -16.76
N ALA A 158 16.43 20.23 -16.58
CA ALA A 158 17.12 19.57 -15.47
C ALA A 158 17.67 18.16 -15.80
N GLY A 159 17.79 17.80 -17.07
CA GLY A 159 18.44 16.57 -17.53
C GLY A 159 19.76 16.89 -18.21
N GLY A 160 20.82 17.13 -17.42
CA GLY A 160 22.18 17.08 -17.95
C GLY A 160 22.48 15.69 -18.49
N ASN A 161 22.96 15.62 -19.74
CA ASN A 161 23.44 14.47 -20.48
C ASN A 161 23.72 13.21 -19.64
N LEU A 162 22.87 12.19 -19.80
CA LEU A 162 23.14 10.80 -19.47
C LEU A 162 22.55 9.94 -20.59
N ASP A 163 23.04 10.15 -21.80
CA ASP A 163 22.86 9.23 -22.93
C ASP A 163 24.14 9.30 -23.77
N GLU A 164 25.16 8.57 -23.33
CA GLU A 164 26.21 8.05 -24.21
C GLU A 164 26.90 6.87 -23.53
N VAL A 165 26.27 5.70 -23.64
CA VAL A 165 27.01 4.43 -23.66
C VAL A 165 26.49 3.66 -24.86
N ASP A 166 27.19 3.85 -25.97
CA ASP A 166 27.28 2.91 -27.07
C ASP A 166 27.56 1.52 -26.50
N ASP A 167 26.71 0.54 -26.79
CA ASP A 167 27.21 -0.82 -26.96
C ASP A 167 26.39 -1.54 -28.04
N GLU A 168 27.15 -1.88 -29.06
CA GLU A 168 26.83 -2.40 -30.36
C GLU A 168 26.13 -3.77 -30.25
N VAL A 169 25.01 -3.93 -30.97
CA VAL A 169 24.39 -5.24 -31.20
C VAL A 169 25.08 -5.90 -32.38
N PRO A 170 25.48 -7.18 -32.27
CA PRO A 170 25.48 -8.03 -33.45
C PRO A 170 24.62 -9.29 -33.26
N GLY A 171 23.70 -9.46 -34.22
CA GLY A 171 23.57 -10.73 -34.94
C GLY A 171 22.74 -11.86 -34.32
N LYS A 172 21.49 -11.97 -34.79
CA LYS A 172 20.71 -13.22 -34.84
C LYS A 172 21.51 -14.37 -35.46
N GLU A 173 21.50 -15.54 -34.83
CA GLU A 173 21.30 -16.83 -35.52
C GLU A 173 20.45 -17.78 -34.66
N LYS A 174 19.41 -18.37 -35.30
CA LYS A 174 18.64 -19.51 -34.77
C LYS A 174 19.30 -20.80 -35.26
N LYS A 175 19.41 -21.81 -34.38
CA LYS A 175 19.37 -23.23 -34.80
C LYS A 175 18.79 -24.10 -33.69
N GLU A 176 17.83 -24.94 -34.08
CA GLU A 176 17.06 -25.91 -33.29
C GLU A 176 17.86 -27.17 -32.87
N THR A 177 17.19 -27.96 -32.02
CA THR A 177 17.29 -29.41 -31.70
C THR A 177 18.25 -29.81 -30.59
N THR A 178 18.00 -30.79 -29.71
CA THR A 178 16.85 -31.59 -29.17
C THR A 178 17.51 -32.62 -28.22
N GLU A 179 16.80 -33.09 -27.18
CA GLU A 179 17.12 -34.27 -26.31
C GLU A 179 18.28 -34.08 -25.28
N GLU A 180 18.26 -34.59 -24.04
CA GLU A 180 17.49 -35.67 -23.40
C GLU A 180 17.61 -35.63 -21.83
N ALA A 181 16.61 -36.20 -21.15
CA ALA A 181 16.56 -36.90 -19.83
C ALA A 181 17.28 -36.30 -18.58
N LYS A 182 16.59 -35.90 -17.49
CA LYS A 182 15.81 -36.66 -16.47
C LYS A 182 16.66 -37.45 -15.46
N SER A 183 16.50 -37.12 -14.15
CA SER A 183 16.41 -37.99 -12.94
C SER A 183 17.06 -37.30 -11.72
N GLU A 184 16.28 -37.00 -10.65
CA GLU A 184 16.22 -37.74 -9.36
C GLU A 184 17.43 -37.46 -8.45
N ALA A 185 17.40 -37.36 -7.12
CA ALA A 185 16.38 -37.37 -6.09
C ALA A 185 17.06 -36.85 -4.78
N LYS A 186 16.25 -36.35 -3.84
CA LYS A 186 16.51 -36.29 -2.38
C LYS A 186 16.21 -37.72 -1.82
N PRO A 187 16.80 -38.30 -0.75
CA PRO A 187 16.83 -37.74 0.62
C PRO A 187 18.02 -38.19 1.51
N GLU A 188 18.13 -37.65 2.73
CA GLU A 188 18.10 -38.34 4.05
C GLU A 188 19.42 -38.00 4.78
N GLU A 189 19.61 -37.87 6.09
CA GLU A 189 18.78 -38.06 7.29
C GLU A 189 19.48 -37.34 8.48
N ALA A 190 18.76 -37.28 9.60
CA ALA A 190 19.02 -36.74 10.94
C ALA A 190 20.31 -37.25 11.64
N LYS A 191 20.74 -36.83 12.84
CA LYS A 191 20.13 -36.52 14.16
C LYS A 191 21.14 -35.63 14.93
N GLU A 192 20.82 -34.88 15.99
CA GLU A 192 20.59 -35.42 17.33
C GLU A 192 20.11 -34.32 18.30
N GLU A 193 19.28 -34.78 19.24
CA GLU A 193 18.55 -34.12 20.32
C GLU A 193 19.49 -33.44 21.35
N THR A 194 19.10 -32.38 22.06
CA THR A 194 18.39 -32.55 23.35
C THR A 194 17.81 -31.22 23.88
N LYS A 195 16.56 -31.30 24.35
CA LYS A 195 15.83 -30.39 25.26
C LYS A 195 15.99 -30.95 26.70
N PRO A 196 15.35 -30.45 27.79
CA PRO A 196 14.88 -29.10 28.20
C PRO A 196 15.42 -28.68 29.59
N GLU A 197 15.32 -27.40 29.98
CA GLU A 197 14.91 -27.08 31.36
C GLU A 197 14.42 -25.62 31.52
N ALA A 198 13.20 -25.49 32.00
CA ALA A 198 12.60 -24.36 32.75
C ALA A 198 11.70 -25.04 33.81
N PRO A 199 11.14 -24.36 34.83
CA PRO A 199 11.16 -22.94 35.18
C PRO A 199 11.44 -22.69 36.68
N LYS A 200 11.60 -21.43 37.11
CA LYS A 200 11.18 -21.00 38.47
C LYS A 200 10.64 -19.57 38.45
N ASP A 201 9.33 -19.49 38.63
CA ASP A 201 8.59 -18.35 39.16
C ASP A 201 8.96 -18.10 40.64
N GLU A 202 8.53 -16.93 41.13
CA GLU A 202 8.30 -16.55 42.53
C GLU A 202 9.39 -15.73 43.25
N ALA A 203 9.20 -14.41 43.30
CA ALA A 203 9.35 -13.63 44.54
C ALA A 203 8.70 -12.25 44.42
N ALA A 204 7.64 -12.06 45.20
CA ALA A 204 6.98 -10.79 45.48
C ALA A 204 7.83 -9.90 46.41
N LYS A 205 7.78 -8.58 46.22
CA LYS A 205 7.54 -7.55 47.25
C LYS A 205 7.63 -6.12 46.69
N PRO A 206 6.67 -5.23 46.99
CA PRO A 206 6.86 -3.78 46.93
C PRO A 206 7.29 -3.23 48.31
N SER A 207 8.11 -2.19 48.34
CA SER A 207 8.37 -1.36 49.53
C SER A 207 8.81 0.04 49.12
N ALA A 208 7.93 1.02 49.38
CA ALA A 208 8.12 2.46 49.64
C ALA A 208 6.96 3.26 49.02
#